data_AF-A0A7X5CXB2-F1
#
_entry.id   AF-A0A7X5CXB2-F1
#
_cell.length_a   1.000
_cell.length_b   1.000
_cell.length_c   1.000
_cell.angle_alpha   90.00
_cell.angle_beta   90.00
_cell.angle_gamma   90.00
#
_symmetry.space_group_name_H-M   'P 1'
#
loop_
_entity.id
_entity.type
_entity.pdbx_description
1 polymer ?
#
loop_
_entity_poly.entity_id
_entity_poly.type
_entity_poly.pdbx_seq_one_letter_code
_entity_poly.pdbx_strand_id
1 'polypeptide(L)' 'MAAIDAAPASLTERVISYMKYKCHDQTLKGIEQAAFHLHCSARQLQRILNRSEAAGFVIKLGKGTYKFVEDSECFKK' A
#
# COMPACT_ATOMS: atom_id res chain seq x y z
N MET A 1 -0.14 12.61 21.48
CA MET A 1 -0.76 12.66 20.14
C MET A 1 0.25 13.32 19.20
N ALA A 2 1.01 12.55 18.42
CA ALA A 2 1.88 13.11 17.39
C ALA A 2 1.34 12.62 16.05
N ALA A 3 0.53 13.47 15.42
CA ALA A 3 0.16 13.32 14.03
C ALA A 3 1.46 13.38 13.22
N ILE A 4 1.94 12.22 12.79
CA ILE A 4 2.97 12.13 11.77
C ILE A 4 2.35 12.56 10.44
N ASP A 5 2.27 13.87 10.24
CA ASP A 5 2.21 14.49 8.92
C ASP A 5 3.63 14.40 8.31
N ALA A 6 4.07 13.18 8.05
CA ALA A 6 5.18 12.93 7.14
C ALA A 6 4.54 12.68 5.79
N ALA A 7 5.09 13.31 4.75
CA ALA A 7 4.67 13.21 3.35
C ALA A 7 4.02 11.86 3.00
N PRO A 8 3.04 11.82 2.07
CA PRO A 8 2.37 10.58 1.68
C PRO A 8 3.33 9.44 1.28
N ALA A 9 4.60 9.75 1.01
CA ALA A 9 5.73 8.84 0.88
C ALA A 9 5.91 7.87 2.07
N SER A 10 6.05 8.30 3.34
CA SER A 10 6.49 7.37 4.42
C SER A 10 5.52 6.24 4.74
N LEU A 11 4.21 6.50 4.69
CA LEU A 11 3.20 5.48 4.97
C LEU A 11 2.96 4.58 3.74
N THR A 12 2.92 5.18 2.55
CA THR A 12 2.78 4.45 1.28
C THR A 12 3.99 3.56 1.01
N GLU A 13 5.21 4.06 1.21
CA GLU A 13 6.43 3.27 1.10
C GLU A 13 6.47 2.13 2.10
N ARG A 14 5.95 2.32 3.30
CA ARG A 14 5.87 1.24 4.29
C ARG A 14 4.91 0.14 3.85
N VAL A 15 3.75 0.51 3.29
CA VAL A 15 2.78 -0.42 2.72
C VAL A 15 3.39 -1.16 1.52
N ILE A 16 4.08 -0.45 0.64
CA ILE A 16 4.73 -1.01 -0.54
C ILE A 16 5.86 -1.96 -0.14
N SER A 17 6.72 -1.56 0.80
CA SER A 17 7.77 -2.40 1.37
C SER A 17 7.18 -3.65 2.02
N TYR A 18 6.07 -3.51 2.75
CA TYR A 18 5.36 -4.65 3.30
C TYR A 18 4.87 -5.61 2.19
N MET A 19 4.27 -5.11 1.11
CA MET A 19 3.87 -5.96 -0.01
C MET A 19 5.06 -6.61 -0.73
N LYS A 20 6.20 -5.92 -0.84
CA LYS A 20 7.42 -6.45 -1.46
C LYS A 20 8.11 -7.54 -0.63
N TYR A 21 8.22 -7.35 0.68
CA TYR A 21 9.03 -8.22 1.55
C TYR A 21 8.20 -9.23 2.37
N LYS A 22 6.93 -8.93 2.69
CA LYS A 22 6.08 -9.79 3.53
C LYS A 22 5.03 -10.58 2.74
N CYS A 23 4.57 -10.11 1.58
CA CYS A 23 3.58 -10.85 0.78
C CYS A 23 4.27 -11.80 -0.20
N HIS A 24 4.04 -13.10 -0.04
CA HIS A 24 4.31 -14.09 -1.08
C HIS A 24 3.44 -13.76 -2.30
N ASP A 25 4.01 -13.75 -3.50
CA ASP A 25 3.36 -13.31 -4.76
C ASP A 25 2.96 -11.83 -4.81
N GLN A 26 3.48 -10.98 -3.92
CA GLN A 26 3.21 -9.54 -3.93
C GLN A 26 1.70 -9.22 -3.84
N THR A 27 0.91 -10.17 -3.37
CA THR A 27 -0.55 -10.10 -3.38
C THR A 27 -1.04 -9.86 -1.97
N LEU A 28 -1.60 -8.69 -1.74
CA LEU A 28 -2.22 -8.29 -0.49
C LEU A 28 -3.68 -8.74 -0.50
N LYS A 29 -3.98 -9.71 0.37
CA LYS A 29 -5.33 -10.25 0.57
C LYS A 29 -5.91 -9.66 1.85
N GLY A 30 -6.91 -8.80 1.71
CA GLY A 30 -7.63 -8.20 2.83
C GLY A 30 -6.94 -6.95 3.36
N ILE A 31 -7.60 -5.82 3.12
CA ILE A 31 -7.20 -4.49 3.62
C ILE A 31 -7.01 -4.51 5.14
N GLU A 32 -7.92 -5.14 5.87
CA GLU A 32 -7.93 -5.05 7.34
C GLU A 32 -6.70 -5.72 7.97
N GLN A 33 -6.29 -6.87 7.44
CA GLN A 33 -5.10 -7.59 7.93
C GLN A 33 -3.84 -6.77 7.70
N ALA A 34 -3.65 -6.26 6.49
CA ALA A 34 -2.51 -5.40 6.19
C ALA A 34 -2.53 -4.11 7.04
N ALA A 35 -3.71 -3.51 7.23
CA ALA A 35 -3.87 -2.31 8.04
C ALA A 35 -3.47 -2.59 9.50
N PHE A 36 -3.81 -3.75 10.04
CA PHE A 36 -3.41 -4.19 11.37
C PHE A 36 -1.89 -4.35 11.51
N HIS A 37 -1.24 -4.97 10.52
CA HIS A 37 0.22 -5.12 10.50
C HIS A 37 0.98 -3.79 10.36
N LEU A 38 0.39 -2.83 9.65
CA LEU A 38 0.96 -1.51 9.39
C LEU A 38 0.55 -0.45 10.44
N HIS A 39 -0.21 -0.85 11.46
CA HIS A 39 -0.78 0.02 12.50
C HIS A 39 -1.59 1.20 11.93
N CYS A 40 -2.35 0.94 10.86
CA CYS A 40 -3.18 1.92 10.18
C CYS A 40 -4.65 1.52 10.23
N SER A 41 -5.54 2.50 10.06
CA SER A 41 -6.96 2.20 9.86
C SER A 41 -7.21 1.68 8.45
N ALA A 42 -8.17 0.76 8.28
CA ALA A 42 -8.54 0.22 6.97
C ALA A 42 -8.91 1.33 5.95
N ARG A 43 -9.53 2.43 6.41
CA ARG A 43 -9.82 3.62 5.59
C ARG A 43 -8.56 4.33 5.08
N GLN A 44 -7.53 4.46 5.92
CA GLN A 44 -6.25 5.06 5.52
C GLN A 44 -5.56 4.18 4.48
N LEU A 45 -5.54 2.87 4.73
CA LEU A 45 -4.94 1.92 3.79
C LEU A 45 -5.67 1.90 2.44
N GLN A 46 -7.00 1.95 2.42
CA GLN A 46 -7.76 2.07 1.16
C GLN A 46 -7.41 3.35 0.38
N ARG A 47 -7.26 4.49 1.06
CA ARG A 47 -6.85 5.73 0.39
C ARG A 47 -5.45 5.62 -0.22
N ILE A 48 -4.52 5.02 0.50
CA ILE A 48 -3.15 4.78 0.03
C ILE A 48 -3.20 3.85 -1.19
N LEU A 49 -3.91 2.72 -1.10
CA LEU A 49 -4.04 1.78 -2.20
C LEU A 49 -4.72 2.38 -3.42
N ASN A 50 -5.75 3.21 -3.27
CA ASN A 50 -6.35 3.92 -4.41
C ASN A 50 -5.36 4.89 -5.07
N ARG A 51 -4.51 5.59 -4.30
CA ARG A 51 -3.45 6.43 -4.88
C ARG A 51 -2.38 5.58 -5.56
N SER A 52 -1.98 4.48 -4.94
CA SER A 52 -1.04 3.52 -5.52
C SER A 52 -1.59 2.89 -6.79
N GLU A 53 -2.90 2.63 -6.86
CA GLU A 53 -3.59 2.13 -8.05
C GLU A 53 -3.61 3.19 -9.16
N ALA A 54 -3.97 4.43 -8.82
CA ALA A 54 -3.94 5.56 -9.76
C ALA A 54 -2.52 5.86 -10.28
N ALA A 55 -1.50 5.57 -9.48
CA ALA A 55 -0.09 5.70 -9.86
C ALA A 55 0.48 4.45 -10.55
N GLY A 56 -0.27 3.35 -10.64
CA GLY A 56 0.16 2.12 -11.33
C GLY A 56 1.00 1.15 -10.50
N PHE A 57 1.24 1.41 -9.21
CA PHE A 57 2.02 0.53 -8.32
C PHE A 57 1.25 -0.72 -7.87
N VAL A 58 -0.08 -0.67 -7.84
CA VAL A 58 -0.91 -1.82 -7.46
C VAL A 58 -2.08 -1.95 -8.42
N ILE A 59 -2.52 -3.17 -8.65
CA ILE A 59 -3.74 -3.47 -9.38
C ILE A 59 -4.75 -4.13 -8.46
N LYS A 60 -6.01 -3.71 -8.56
CA LYS A 60 -7.10 -4.36 -7.85
C LYS A 60 -7.51 -5.64 -8.58
N LEU A 61 -7.34 -6.79 -7.94
CA LEU A 61 -7.75 -8.08 -8.48
C LEU A 61 -9.20 -8.45 -8.11
N GLY A 62 -9.77 -7.87 -7.03
CA GLY A 62 -11.13 -8.22 -6.58
C GLY A 62 -11.62 -7.48 -5.33
N LYS A 63 -12.58 -8.07 -4.60
CA LYS A 63 -13.16 -7.54 -3.35
C LYS A 63 -12.12 -7.49 -2.22
N GLY A 64 -11.29 -6.44 -2.21
CA GLY A 64 -10.27 -6.23 -1.17
C GLY A 64 -8.96 -6.98 -1.40
N THR A 65 -8.73 -7.46 -2.63
CA THR A 65 -7.47 -8.09 -3.04
C THR A 65 -6.74 -7.16 -3.99
N TYR A 66 -5.49 -6.86 -3.65
CA TYR A 66 -4.61 -6.01 -4.44
C TYR A 66 -3.34 -6.79 -4.74
N LYS A 67 -2.82 -6.63 -5.95
CA LYS A 67 -1.51 -7.16 -6.32
C LYS A 67 -0.58 -5.99 -6.55
N PHE A 68 0.56 -6.02 -5.89
CA PHE A 68 1.63 -5.07 -6.14
C PHE A 68 2.24 -5.40 -7.50
N VAL A 69 2.32 -4.39 -8.35
CA VAL A 69 3.00 -4.43 -9.63
C VAL A 69 4.33 -3.77 -9.35
N GLU A 70 5.43 -4.51 -9.48
CA GLU A 70 6.76 -3.93 -9.35
C GLU A 70 6.96 -2.90 -10.47
N ASP A 71 6.61 -1.66 -10.16
CA ASP A 71 6.99 -0.52 -10.95
C ASP A 71 8.47 -0.26 -10.65
N SER A 72 9.31 -0.58 -11.62
CA SER A 72 10.73 -0.34 -11.51
C SER A 72 11.10 1.15 -11.55
N GLU A 73 10.22 2.11 -11.90
CA GLU A 73 10.65 3.51 -12.10
C GLU A 73 9.57 4.59 -11.88
N CYS A 74 9.06 4.76 -10.65
CA CYS A 74 8.23 5.93 -10.31
C CYS A 74 8.81 6.72 -9.13
N PHE A 75 10.07 7.13 -9.23
CA PHE A 75 10.67 8.12 -8.32
C PHE A 75 11.52 9.19 -9.03
N LYS A 76 11.19 9.55 -10.27
CA LYS A 76 11.75 10.73 -10.94
C LYS A 76 10.62 11.64 -11.42
N LYS A 77 10.24 12.60 -10.58
CA LYS A 77 9.69 13.86 -11.05
C LYS A 77 10.18 14.99 -10.18
#